data_AF-A0A1A9A0Q8-F1
#
_entry.id   AF-A0A1A9A0Q8-F1
#
_cell.length_a   1.000
_cell.length_b   1.000
_cell.length_c   1.000
_cell.angle_alpha   90.00
_cell.angle_beta   90.00
_cell.angle_gamma   90.00
#
_symmetry.space_group_name_H-M   'P 1'
#
loop_
_entity.id
_entity.type
_entity.pdbx_description
1 polymer ?
#
loop_
_entity_poly.entity_id
_entity_poly.type
_entity_poly.pdbx_seq_one_letter_code
_entity_poly.pdbx_strand_id
1 'polypeptide(L)' 'MPEIPFAVILASYCVAYHERNNCSVCTASGCLRLADAELTLDKFRAERLERHRLRRASA' A
#
# COMPACT_ATOMS: atom_id res chain seq x y z
N MET A 1 19.16 -4.49 -1.57
CA MET A 1 17.83 -4.12 -2.09
C MET A 1 17.36 -2.88 -1.34
N PRO A 2 16.66 -1.91 -1.95
CA PRO A 2 16.10 -0.81 -1.18
C PRO A 2 15.13 -1.39 -0.12
N GLU A 3 15.28 -0.95 1.11
CA GLU A 3 14.45 -1.37 2.24
C GLU A 3 12.99 -0.94 2.00
N ILE A 4 12.04 -1.81 2.33
CA ILE A 4 10.61 -1.48 2.19
C ILE A 4 10.22 -0.61 3.39
N PRO A 5 9.63 0.58 3.16
CA PRO A 5 9.22 1.45 4.26
C PRO A 5 8.23 0.74 5.19
N PHE A 6 8.36 0.94 6.51
CA PHE A 6 7.47 0.35 7.51
C PHE A 6 5.98 0.63 7.23
N ALA A 7 5.66 1.83 6.73
CA ALA A 7 4.28 2.19 6.36
C ALA A 7 3.67 1.26 5.29
N VAL A 8 4.48 0.79 4.33
CA VAL A 8 4.04 -0.15 3.28
C VAL A 8 3.80 -1.55 3.85
N ILE A 9 4.65 -1.97 4.79
CA ILE A 9 4.49 -3.23 5.50
C ILE A 9 3.18 -3.20 6.30
N LEU A 10 2.97 -2.15 7.10
CA LEU A 10 1.78 -1.97 7.90
C LEU A 10 0.51 -1.88 7.05
N ALA A 11 0.55 -1.17 5.91
CA ALA A 11 -0.55 -1.09 4.97
C ALA A 11 -0.92 -2.48 4.41
N SER A 12 0.09 -3.30 4.07
CA SER A 12 -0.12 -4.67 3.60
C SER A 12 -0.82 -5.54 4.65
N TYR A 13 -0.42 -5.41 5.92
CA TYR A 13 -1.11 -6.07 7.03
C TYR A 13 -2.56 -5.58 7.22
N CYS A 14 -2.80 -4.28 7.04
CA CYS A 14 -4.14 -3.72 7.17
C CYS A 14 -5.10 -4.28 6.12
N VAL A 15 -4.66 -4.39 4.86
CA VAL A 15 -5.44 -5.01 3.78
C VAL A 15 -5.71 -6.49 4.10
N ALA A 16 -4.67 -7.26 4.42
CA ALA A 16 -4.81 -8.68 4.74
C ALA A 16 -5.72 -8.93 5.96
N TYR A 17 -5.74 -8.01 6.93
CA TYR A 17 -6.66 -8.08 8.06
C TYR A 17 -8.11 -7.95 7.60
N HIS A 18 -8.42 -6.99 6.71
CA HIS A 18 -9.79 -6.77 6.21
C HIS A 18 -10.29 -7.89 5.30
N GLU A 19 -9.41 -8.62 4.61
CA GLU A 19 -9.79 -9.81 3.84
C GLU A 19 -10.27 -10.97 4.74
N ARG A 20 -9.80 -11.03 5.99
CA ARG A 20 -10.01 -12.18 6.89
C ARG A 20 -10.92 -11.86 8.07
N ASN A 21 -11.11 -10.58 8.39
CA ASN A 21 -11.77 -10.14 9.61
C ASN A 21 -12.75 -9.00 9.32
N ASN A 22 -13.83 -8.97 10.09
CA ASN A 22 -14.71 -7.82 10.12
C ASN A 22 -14.09 -6.73 11.00
N CYS A 23 -13.66 -5.64 10.38
CA CYS A 23 -13.17 -4.48 11.10
C CYS A 23 -14.31 -3.76 11.81
N SER A 24 -14.18 -3.54 13.11
CA SER A 24 -15.19 -2.89 13.96
C SER A 24 -15.39 -1.40 13.66
N VAL A 25 -14.50 -0.80 12.86
CA VAL A 25 -14.51 0.61 12.49
C VAL A 25 -15.06 0.82 11.07
N CYS A 26 -15.34 -0.26 10.33
CA CYS A 26 -15.99 -0.16 9.03
C CYS A 26 -17.38 0.47 9.15
N THR A 27 -17.69 1.40 8.26
CA THR A 27 -19.04 1.95 8.09
C THR A 27 -19.65 1.46 6.78
N ALA A 28 -20.92 1.80 6.53
CA ALA A 28 -21.58 1.53 5.26
C ALA A 28 -20.88 2.21 4.06
N SER A 29 -20.10 3.27 4.29
CA SER A 29 -19.29 3.94 3.28
C SER A 29 -17.87 3.37 3.12
N GLY A 30 -17.55 2.28 3.84
CA GLY A 30 -16.25 1.61 3.79
C GLY A 30 -15.38 1.87 5.02
N CYS A 31 -14.07 1.60 4.90
CA CYS A 31 -13.09 1.79 5.98
C CYS A 31 -12.01 2.77 5.57
N LEU A 32 -11.89 3.87 6.32
CA LEU A 32 -10.85 4.88 6.10
C LEU A 32 -9.43 4.28 6.20
N ARG A 33 -9.21 3.38 7.17
CA ARG A 33 -7.91 2.71 7.35
C ARG A 33 -7.55 1.80 6.17
N LEU A 34 -8.55 1.16 5.57
CA LEU A 34 -8.35 0.33 4.38
C LEU A 34 -8.02 1.22 3.17
N ALA A 35 -8.79 2.30 2.96
CA ALA A 35 -8.53 3.25 1.88
C ALA A 35 -7.14 3.90 1.98
N ASP A 36 -6.71 4.29 3.18
CA ASP A 36 -5.37 4.83 3.41
C ASP A 36 -4.27 3.80 3.16
N ALA A 37 -4.52 2.54 3.52
CA ALA A 37 -3.59 1.44 3.28
C ALA A 37 -3.44 1.17 1.77
N GLU A 38 -4.54 1.07 1.04
CA GLU A 38 -4.56 0.90 -0.42
C GLU A 38 -3.81 2.04 -1.12
N LEU A 39 -4.11 3.28 -0.73
CA LEU A 39 -3.42 4.46 -1.27
C LEU A 39 -1.91 4.43 -1.01
N THR A 40 -1.49 3.98 0.18
CA THR A 40 -0.07 3.84 0.54
C THR A 40 0.62 2.81 -0.34
N LEU A 41 -0.01 1.66 -0.57
CA LEU A 41 0.52 0.61 -1.43
C LEU A 41 0.63 1.07 -2.88
N ASP A 42 -0.39 1.78 -3.38
CA ASP A 42 -0.41 2.27 -4.76
C ASP A 42 0.65 3.33 -5.01
N LYS A 43 0.84 4.28 -4.08
CA LYS A 43 1.95 5.24 -4.13
C LYS A 43 3.29 4.53 -4.20
N PHE A 44 3.52 3.54 -3.33
CA PHE A 44 4.78 2.81 -3.32
C PHE A 44 5.02 2.01 -4.62
N ARG A 45 3.97 1.41 -5.20
CA ARG A 45 4.04 0.72 -6.50
C ARG A 45 4.38 1.69 -7.63
N ALA A 46 3.72 2.85 -7.67
CA ALA A 46 3.97 3.88 -8.67
C ALA A 46 5.41 4.40 -8.59
N GLU A 47 5.90 4.71 -7.38
CA GLU A 47 7.28 5.11 -7.18
C GLU A 47 8.30 4.04 -7.60
N ARG A 48 8.04 2.77 -7.29
CA ARG A 48 8.92 1.67 -7.72
C ARG A 48 8.95 1.55 -9.24
N LEU A 49 7.80 1.68 -9.89
CA LEU A 49 7.70 1.64 -11.35
C LEU A 49 8.49 2.79 -11.97
N GLU A 50 8.36 4.00 -11.42
CA GLU A 50 9.06 5.18 -11.92
C GLU A 50 10.58 5.05 -11.75
N ARG A 51 11.06 4.62 -10.58
CA ARG A 51 12.49 4.32 -10.37
C ARG A 51 13.02 3.29 -11.36
N HIS A 52 12.21 2.29 -11.70
CA HIS A 52 12.59 1.27 -12.69
C HIS A 52 12.63 1.83 -14.11
N ARG A 53 11.68 2.70 -14.49
CA ARG A 53 11.68 3.41 -15.78
C ARG A 53 12.92 4.29 -15.93
N LEU A 54 13.24 5.10 -14.92
CA LEU A 54 14.41 5.97 -14.92
C LEU A 54 15.71 5.16 -15.08
N ARG A 55 15.86 4.06 -14.34
CA ARG A 55 17.04 3.16 -14.48
C ARG A 55 17.19 2.58 -15.88
N ARG A 56 16.08 2.27 -16.55
CA ARG A 56 16.09 1.75 -17.93
C ARG A 56 16.36 2.84 -18.97
N ALA A 57 16.02 4.09 -18.69
CA ALA A 57 16.27 5.22 -19.60
C ALA A 57 17.72 5.74 -19.50
N SER A 58 18.38 5.50 -18.37
CA SER A 58 19.78 5.90 -18.12
C SER A 58 20.81 4.80 -18.43
N ALA A 59 20.37 3.65 -18.96
CA ALA A 59 21.20 2.50 -19.34
C ALA A 59 21.19 2.34 -20.86
#